data_AF-A0A1V6QQ97-F1
#
_entry.id   AF-A0A1V6QQ97-F1
#
_cell.length_a   1.000
_cell.length_b   1.000
_cell.length_c   1.000
_cell.angle_alpha   90.00
_cell.angle_beta   90.00
_cell.angle_gamma   90.00
#
_symmetry.space_group_name_H-M   'P 1'
#
loop_
_entity.id
_entity.type
_entity.pdbx_description
1 polymer ?
#
loop_
_entity_poly.entity_id
_entity_poly.type
_entity_poly.pdbx_seq_one_letter_code
_entity_poly.pdbx_strand_id
1 'polypeptide(L)'
;MGGNIGEIAAIKNCTAILTDPHGKYRMTAAEAQVAFTDLTLYTNAESCPMCASAIRWAGFREYVYGTSIDTLIQKGWGQIRISSMDIFEASYDLPSQSRLMGGILANETDPYFLWQYDPSYPCPSGCSRTKSGSSCTSS
;
A
#
# COMPACT_ATOMS: atom_id res chain seq x y z
N MET A 1 -3.33 -15.83 -7.78
CA MET A 1 -3.30 -14.35 -7.83
C MET A 1 -3.82 -13.86 -6.49
N GLY A 2 -2.91 -13.38 -5.64
CA GLY A 2 -3.08 -13.33 -4.18
C GLY A 2 -3.89 -12.13 -3.69
N GLY A 3 -4.97 -12.40 -2.98
CA GLY A 3 -5.86 -11.39 -2.37
C GLY A 3 -5.36 -10.77 -1.05
N ASN A 4 -4.06 -10.85 -0.76
CA ASN A 4 -3.46 -10.37 0.49
C ASN A 4 -2.37 -9.31 0.22
N ILE A 5 -2.69 -8.28 -0.56
CA ILE A 5 -1.84 -7.09 -0.68
C ILE A 5 -2.06 -6.21 0.55
N GLY A 6 -1.01 -5.54 1.03
CA GLY A 6 -0.99 -4.85 2.33
C GLY A 6 -2.14 -3.87 2.53
N GLU A 7 -2.55 -3.13 1.50
CA GLU A 7 -3.62 -2.12 1.60
C GLU A 7 -4.99 -2.77 1.74
N ILE A 8 -5.27 -3.83 0.98
CA ILE A 8 -6.54 -4.56 1.11
C ILE A 8 -6.62 -5.25 2.48
N ALA A 9 -5.50 -5.78 2.98
CA ALA A 9 -5.42 -6.32 4.33
C ALA A 9 -5.65 -5.23 5.39
N ALA A 10 -5.06 -4.04 5.22
CA ALA A 10 -5.25 -2.91 6.13
C ALA A 10 -6.71 -2.46 6.19
N ILE A 11 -7.37 -2.29 5.02
CA ILE A 11 -8.79 -1.94 4.95
C ILE A 11 -9.64 -2.98 5.67
N LYS A 12 -9.46 -4.27 5.35
CA LYS A 12 -10.21 -5.38 5.98
C LYS A 12 -10.01 -5.43 7.49
N ASN A 13 -8.77 -5.33 7.96
CA ASN A 13 -8.45 -5.39 9.38
C ASN A 13 -9.01 -4.17 10.13
N CYS A 14 -8.93 -2.98 9.54
CA CYS A 14 -9.50 -1.78 10.11
C CYS A 14 -11.03 -1.88 10.21
N THR A 15 -11.70 -2.30 9.12
CA THR A 15 -13.14 -2.58 9.16
C THR A 15 -13.49 -3.59 10.25
N ALA A 16 -12.77 -4.72 10.34
CA ALA A 16 -13.03 -5.72 11.37
C ALA A 16 -12.92 -5.18 12.80
N ILE A 17 -11.93 -4.31 13.08
CA ILE A 17 -11.77 -3.65 14.37
C ILE A 17 -12.93 -2.69 14.66
N LEU A 18 -13.32 -1.88 13.67
CA LEU A 18 -14.38 -0.89 13.84
C LEU A 18 -15.75 -1.53 14.00
N THR A 19 -16.01 -2.64 13.31
CA THR A 19 -17.31 -3.31 13.28
C THR A 19 -17.43 -4.51 14.22
N ASP A 20 -16.41 -4.82 15.01
CA ASP A 20 -16.47 -5.94 15.96
C ASP A 20 -17.64 -5.74 16.95
N PRO A 21 -18.65 -6.64 16.99
CA PRO A 21 -19.81 -6.50 17.86
C PRO A 21 -19.46 -6.58 19.36
N HIS A 22 -18.32 -7.18 19.69
CA HIS A 22 -17.79 -7.25 21.05
C HIS A 22 -16.66 -6.25 21.30
N GLY A 23 -16.24 -5.54 20.24
CA GLY A 23 -15.13 -4.59 20.28
C GLY A 23 -15.49 -3.26 20.94
N LYS A 24 -14.55 -2.32 20.88
CA LYS A 24 -14.68 -0.97 21.45
C LYS A 24 -15.67 -0.10 20.67
N TYR A 25 -15.64 -0.17 19.34
CA TYR A 25 -16.33 0.77 18.45
C TYR A 25 -17.73 0.30 18.06
N ARG A 26 -17.90 -0.99 17.74
CA ARG A 26 -19.20 -1.64 17.43
C ARG A 26 -19.99 -0.91 16.34
N MET A 27 -19.29 -0.34 15.37
CA MET A 27 -19.87 0.40 14.26
C MET A 27 -20.56 -0.56 13.29
N THR A 28 -21.60 -0.07 12.63
CA THR A 28 -22.09 -0.67 11.38
C THR A 28 -21.05 -0.51 10.26
N ALA A 29 -21.20 -1.26 9.17
CA ALA A 29 -20.33 -1.11 8.01
C ALA A 29 -20.35 0.32 7.43
N ALA A 30 -21.52 0.98 7.45
CA ALA A 30 -21.65 2.36 6.98
C ALA A 30 -20.93 3.36 7.89
N GLU A 31 -21.05 3.20 9.20
CA GLU A 31 -20.33 4.04 10.17
C GLU A 31 -18.82 3.83 10.10
N ALA A 32 -18.36 2.58 9.91
CA ALA A 32 -16.94 2.28 9.72
C ALA A 32 -16.37 2.92 8.44
N GLN A 33 -17.15 2.90 7.35
CA GLN A 33 -16.79 3.58 6.10
C GLN A 33 -16.69 5.09 6.31
N VAL A 34 -17.62 5.71 7.05
CA VAL A 34 -17.54 7.14 7.39
C VAL A 34 -16.31 7.42 8.26
N ALA A 35 -15.98 6.55 9.21
CA ALA A 35 -14.82 6.71 10.07
C ALA A 35 -13.49 6.74 9.29
N PHE A 36 -13.41 6.12 8.10
CA PHE A 36 -12.21 6.22 7.25
C PHE A 36 -11.91 7.65 6.82
N THR A 37 -12.92 8.53 6.74
CA THR A 37 -12.72 9.95 6.41
C THR A 37 -11.94 10.73 7.47
N ASP A 38 -11.71 10.12 8.64
CA ASP A 38 -10.86 10.66 9.72
C ASP A 38 -9.50 9.94 9.84
N LEU A 39 -9.22 8.95 8.98
CA LEU A 39 -8.02 8.13 9.04
C LEU A 39 -7.07 8.43 7.88
N THR A 40 -5.78 8.25 8.17
CA THR A 40 -4.69 8.34 7.20
C THR A 40 -4.12 6.95 6.96
N LEU A 41 -4.05 6.53 5.71
CA LEU A 41 -3.41 5.26 5.32
C LEU A 41 -1.96 5.52 4.93
N TYR A 42 -1.03 4.83 5.59
CA TYR A 42 0.40 4.88 5.30
C TYR A 42 0.86 3.58 4.65
N THR A 43 1.60 3.68 3.55
CA THR A 43 2.20 2.53 2.86
C THR A 43 3.68 2.77 2.61
N ASN A 44 4.49 1.70 2.67
CA ASN A 44 5.93 1.82 2.39
C ASN A 44 6.20 2.15 0.91
N ALA A 45 5.36 1.65 0.01
CA ALA A 45 5.44 1.90 -1.42
C ALA A 45 4.11 2.41 -1.96
N GLU A 46 4.17 3.07 -3.10
CA GLU A 46 3.01 3.49 -3.87
C GLU A 46 2.17 2.26 -4.23
N SER A 47 0.87 2.38 -3.99
CA SER A 47 -0.10 1.33 -4.19
C SER A 47 -0.30 1.09 -5.68
N CYS A 48 -0.41 -0.18 -6.07
CA CYS A 48 -0.77 -0.52 -7.43
C CYS A 48 -2.17 0.05 -7.78
N PRO A 49 -2.53 0.19 -9.07
CA PRO A 49 -3.78 0.84 -9.47
C PRO A 49 -5.04 0.25 -8.84
N MET A 50 -5.07 -1.06 -8.59
CA MET A 50 -6.17 -1.72 -7.88
C MET A 50 -6.31 -1.21 -6.45
N CYS A 51 -5.21 -1.17 -5.69
CA CYS A 51 -5.20 -0.72 -4.30
C CYS A 51 -5.46 0.80 -4.22
N ALA A 52 -4.85 1.61 -5.08
CA ALA A 52 -5.11 3.05 -5.14
C ALA A 52 -6.60 3.34 -5.38
N SER A 53 -7.24 2.60 -6.30
CA SER A 53 -8.68 2.71 -6.55
C SER A 53 -9.49 2.30 -5.33
N ALA A 54 -9.13 1.20 -4.65
CA ALA A 54 -9.81 0.74 -3.44
C ALA A 54 -9.70 1.76 -2.30
N ILE A 55 -8.54 2.37 -2.10
CA ILE A 55 -8.30 3.42 -1.09
C ILE A 55 -9.17 4.64 -1.38
N ARG A 56 -9.20 5.07 -2.64
CA ARG A 56 -10.02 6.20 -3.07
C ARG A 56 -11.51 5.96 -2.83
N TRP A 57 -12.00 4.77 -3.17
CA TRP A 57 -13.39 4.35 -2.90
C TRP A 57 -13.69 4.22 -1.40
N ALA A 58 -12.72 3.74 -0.61
CA ALA A 58 -12.83 3.66 0.85
C ALA A 58 -12.94 5.05 1.50
N GLY A 59 -12.52 6.11 0.82
CA GLY A 59 -12.72 7.48 1.28
C GLY A 59 -11.84 7.88 2.46
N PHE A 60 -10.64 7.30 2.57
CA PHE A 60 -9.65 7.74 3.56
C PHE A 60 -9.38 9.23 3.45
N ARG A 61 -9.17 9.90 4.58
CA ARG A 61 -8.81 11.34 4.60
C ARG A 61 -7.55 11.59 3.78
N GLU A 62 -6.57 10.75 4.02
CA GLU A 62 -5.21 10.91 3.53
C GLU A 62 -4.65 9.54 3.14
N TYR A 63 -3.96 9.52 2.00
CA TYR A 63 -3.16 8.39 1.56
C TYR A 63 -1.71 8.85 1.38
N VAL A 64 -0.81 8.23 2.13
CA VAL A 64 0.60 8.58 2.21
C VAL A 64 1.46 7.39 1.81
N TYR A 65 2.41 7.60 0.90
CA TYR A 65 3.34 6.55 0.49
C TYR A 65 4.79 7.05 0.41
N GLY A 66 5.73 6.11 0.59
CA GLY A 66 7.16 6.35 0.44
C GLY A 66 7.66 6.11 -0.98
N THR A 67 8.10 4.89 -1.26
CA THR A 67 8.71 4.49 -2.54
C THR A 67 7.73 4.64 -3.70
N SER A 68 8.10 5.39 -4.74
CA SER A 68 7.24 5.60 -5.92
C SER A 68 7.06 4.35 -6.78
N ILE A 69 5.98 4.30 -7.55
CA ILE A 69 5.72 3.26 -8.55
C ILE A 69 6.82 3.22 -9.61
N ASP A 70 7.36 4.39 -9.99
CA ASP A 70 8.46 4.50 -10.92
C ASP A 70 9.73 3.86 -10.38
N THR A 71 10.06 4.11 -9.11
CA THR A 71 11.17 3.43 -8.42
C THR A 71 10.97 1.92 -8.44
N LEU A 72 9.77 1.44 -8.09
CA LEU A 72 9.45 0.00 -8.11
C LEU A 72 9.67 -0.59 -9.51
N ILE A 73 9.14 0.06 -10.56
CA ILE A 73 9.29 -0.39 -11.95
C ILE A 73 10.77 -0.43 -12.36
N GLN A 74 11.54 0.61 -12.05
CA GLN A 74 12.98 0.67 -12.32
C GLN A 74 13.75 -0.46 -11.62
N LYS A 75 13.27 -0.89 -10.45
CA LYS A 75 13.84 -2.00 -9.67
C LYS A 75 13.26 -3.37 -10.02
N GLY A 76 12.54 -3.48 -11.14
CA GLY A 76 12.09 -4.75 -11.70
C GLY A 76 10.76 -5.25 -11.16
N TRP A 77 10.06 -4.47 -10.33
CA TRP A 77 8.72 -4.83 -9.86
C TRP A 77 7.69 -4.68 -11.01
N GLY A 78 7.17 -5.81 -11.47
CA GLY A 78 6.17 -5.85 -12.53
C GLY A 78 4.79 -5.39 -12.05
N GLN A 79 4.26 -4.31 -12.64
CA GLN A 79 2.93 -3.78 -12.32
C GLN A 79 2.37 -2.91 -13.45
N ILE A 80 1.06 -2.64 -13.37
CA ILE A 80 0.39 -1.68 -14.26
C ILE A 80 0.96 -0.29 -13.97
N ARG A 81 1.47 0.39 -15.01
CA ARG A 81 2.16 1.67 -14.91
C ARG A 81 1.19 2.85 -14.93
N ILE A 82 0.33 2.90 -13.91
CA ILE A 82 -0.57 4.02 -13.66
C ILE A 82 -0.29 4.47 -12.22
N SER A 83 0.00 5.75 -12.04
CA SER A 83 0.32 6.27 -10.70
C SER A 83 -0.95 6.37 -9.85
N SER A 84 -0.77 6.43 -8.54
CA SER A 84 -1.84 6.77 -7.61
C SER A 84 -2.39 8.17 -7.87
N MET A 85 -1.55 9.10 -8.36
CA MET A 85 -1.99 10.44 -8.76
C MET A 85 -2.99 10.35 -9.92
N ASP A 86 -2.66 9.61 -10.99
CA ASP A 86 -3.55 9.44 -12.14
C ASP A 86 -4.91 8.84 -11.73
N ILE A 87 -4.90 7.87 -10.81
CA ILE A 87 -6.14 7.28 -10.26
C ILE A 87 -6.94 8.31 -9.46
N PHE A 88 -6.29 9.12 -8.63
CA PHE A 88 -6.95 10.13 -7.81
C PHE A 88 -7.51 11.28 -8.66
N GLU A 89 -6.79 11.70 -9.71
CA GLU A 89 -7.28 12.69 -10.68
C GLU A 89 -8.46 12.16 -11.49
N ALA A 90 -8.40 10.91 -11.94
CA ALA A 90 -9.49 10.27 -12.70
C ALA A 90 -10.74 9.96 -11.87
N SER A 91 -10.70 10.16 -10.55
CA SER A 91 -11.78 9.83 -9.62
C SER A 91 -12.33 11.06 -8.89
N TYR A 92 -12.25 12.23 -9.53
CA TYR A 92 -12.74 13.49 -8.98
C TYR A 92 -14.26 13.50 -8.71
N ASP A 93 -15.04 12.67 -9.41
CA ASP A 93 -16.50 12.55 -9.24
C ASP A 93 -16.91 11.86 -7.93
N LEU A 94 -15.98 11.23 -7.19
CA LEU A 94 -16.28 10.58 -5.92
C LEU A 94 -16.42 11.61 -4.79
N PRO A 95 -17.39 11.42 -3.86
CA PRO A 95 -17.79 12.44 -2.90
C PRO A 95 -16.75 12.76 -1.83
N SER A 96 -15.87 11.81 -1.50
CA SER A 96 -14.80 12.01 -0.52
C SER A 96 -13.66 12.82 -1.13
N GLN A 97 -13.16 13.81 -0.39
CA GLN A 97 -11.95 14.55 -0.73
C GLN A 97 -10.77 13.90 0.01
N SER A 98 -9.97 13.11 -0.71
CA SER A 98 -8.81 12.41 -0.16
C SER A 98 -7.52 13.12 -0.58
N ARG A 99 -6.65 13.44 0.37
CA ARG A 99 -5.32 14.01 0.08
C ARG A 99 -4.33 12.88 -0.23
N LEU A 100 -3.60 13.01 -1.34
CA LEU A 100 -2.52 12.12 -1.71
C LEU A 100 -1.17 12.77 -1.39
N MET A 101 -0.26 12.03 -0.74
CA MET A 101 1.10 12.49 -0.42
C MET A 101 2.12 11.39 -0.75
N GLY A 102 2.96 11.63 -1.75
CA GLY A 102 3.97 10.69 -2.21
C GLY A 102 5.39 11.05 -1.79
N GLY A 103 6.30 10.06 -1.80
CA GLY A 103 7.73 10.27 -1.55
C GLY A 103 8.10 10.48 -0.08
N ILE A 104 7.18 10.23 0.85
CA ILE A 104 7.43 10.48 2.28
C ILE A 104 8.36 9.39 2.83
N LEU A 105 9.54 9.80 3.31
CA LEU A 105 10.61 8.90 3.78
C LEU A 105 11.04 7.87 2.73
N ALA A 106 11.02 8.25 1.44
CA ALA A 106 11.45 7.36 0.35
C ALA A 106 12.90 6.86 0.52
N ASN A 107 13.78 7.66 1.14
CA ASN A 107 15.15 7.26 1.48
C ASN A 107 15.20 6.06 2.46
N GLU A 108 14.18 5.90 3.30
CA GLU A 108 14.07 4.78 4.24
C GLU A 108 13.31 3.59 3.64
N THR A 109 12.29 3.85 2.81
CA THR A 109 11.46 2.79 2.23
C THR A 109 12.06 2.15 0.98
N ASP A 110 12.77 2.91 0.14
CA ASP A 110 13.36 2.40 -1.11
C ASP A 110 14.24 1.16 -0.87
N PRO A 111 15.15 1.13 0.13
CA PRO A 111 15.96 -0.04 0.44
C PRO A 111 15.19 -1.35 0.61
N TYR A 112 13.93 -1.30 1.06
CA TYR A 112 13.09 -2.50 1.23
C TYR A 112 12.73 -3.17 -0.10
N PHE A 113 12.84 -2.46 -1.22
CA PHE A 113 12.45 -2.92 -2.54
C PHE A 113 13.64 -3.18 -3.47
N LEU A 114 14.87 -3.00 -3.00
CA LEU A 114 16.08 -3.14 -3.83
C LEU A 114 16.59 -4.59 -3.91
N TRP A 115 16.46 -5.38 -2.85
CA TRP A 115 17.13 -6.69 -2.75
C TRP A 115 16.47 -7.80 -3.56
N GLN A 116 15.17 -7.70 -3.87
CA GLN A 116 14.40 -8.84 -4.38
C GLN A 116 14.71 -9.20 -5.83
N TYR A 117 14.91 -8.19 -6.69
CA TYR A 117 15.15 -8.36 -8.12
C TYR A 117 16.51 -7.82 -8.59
N ASP A 118 17.34 -7.35 -7.66
CA ASP A 118 18.72 -6.98 -7.92
C ASP A 118 19.67 -8.04 -7.31
N PRO A 119 20.36 -8.85 -8.13
CA PRO A 119 21.25 -9.88 -7.62
C PRO A 119 22.49 -9.30 -6.93
N SER A 120 22.85 -8.04 -7.23
CA SER A 120 24.01 -7.35 -6.66
C SER A 120 23.71 -6.71 -5.29
N TYR A 121 22.44 -6.41 -5.01
CA TYR A 121 22.06 -5.73 -3.77
C TYR A 121 21.96 -6.71 -2.59
N PRO A 122 22.56 -6.46 -1.42
CA PRO A 122 22.56 -7.41 -0.30
C PRO A 122 21.17 -7.88 0.14
N CYS A 123 21.05 -9.15 0.54
CA CYS A 123 19.82 -9.65 1.16
C CYS A 123 19.56 -8.94 2.50
N PRO A 124 18.28 -8.79 2.91
CA PRO A 124 17.94 -8.27 4.23
C PRO A 124 18.58 -9.07 5.35
N SER A 125 18.72 -8.46 6.52
CA SER A 125 19.24 -9.14 7.72
C SER A 125 18.43 -10.40 8.03
N GLY A 126 19.12 -11.53 8.22
CA GLY A 126 18.48 -12.84 8.44
C GLY A 126 18.10 -13.60 7.16
N CYS A 127 18.36 -13.05 5.98
CA CYS A 127 18.09 -13.70 4.70
C CYS A 127 19.38 -14.02 3.95
N SER A 128 19.34 -15.10 3.16
CA SER A 128 20.41 -15.51 2.23
C SER A 128 19.87 -15.61 0.80
N ARG A 129 20.75 -15.44 -0.19
CA ARG A 129 20.37 -15.58 -1.60
C ARG A 129 20.04 -17.04 -1.92
N THR A 130 18.98 -17.27 -2.67
CA THR A 130 18.63 -18.60 -3.18
C THR A 130 19.69 -19.10 -4.16
N LYS A 131 19.76 -20.43 -4.33
CA LYS A 131 20.71 -21.05 -5.29
C LYS A 131 20.51 -20.59 -6.73
N SER A 132 19.30 -20.16 -7.10
CA SER A 132 19.01 -19.59 -8.42
C SER A 132 19.53 -18.15 -8.58
N GLY A 133 19.99 -17.50 -7.50
CA GLY A 133 20.53 -16.15 -7.52
C GLY A 133 19.48 -15.03 -7.67
N SER A 134 18.21 -15.38 -7.86
CA SER A 134 17.15 -14.45 -8.27
C SER A 134 16.29 -13.89 -7.13
N SER A 135 16.44 -14.40 -5.90
CA SER A 135 15.64 -13.98 -4.75
C SER A 135 16.35 -14.26 -3.43
N CYS A 136 15.94 -13.59 -2.35
CA CYS A 136 16.41 -13.89 -0.99
C CYS A 136 15.35 -14.70 -0.23
N THR A 137 15.80 -15.60 0.65
CA THR A 137 14.94 -16.37 1.57
C THR A 137 15.50 -16.29 2.98
N SER A 138 14.65 -16.42 4.00
CA SER A 138 15.11 -16.55 5.40
C SER A 138 16.13 -17.68 5.49
N SER A 139 17.23 -17.42 6.18
CA SER A 139 18.24 -18.45 6.53
C SER A 139 17.78 -19.28 7.72
#